data_AF-A0A8U0UXA5-F1
#
_entry.id   AF-A0A8U0UXA5-F1
#
_cell.length_a   1.000
_cell.length_b   1.000
_cell.length_c   1.000
_cell.angle_alpha   90.00
_cell.angle_beta   90.00
_cell.angle_gamma   90.00
#
_symmetry.space_group_name_H-M   'P 1'
#
loop_
_entity.id
_entity.type
_entity.pdbx_description
1 polymer ?
#
loop_
_entity_poly.entity_id
_entity_poly.type
_entity_poly.pdbx_seq_one_letter_code
_entity_poly.pdbx_strand_id
1 'polypeptide(L)'
;MTARGLTPSLLLQLLVVAGAAGARWRGQGTTPHLQSIILGRCAEYDALVNPDPRGRNCTAIWEAFKVVLVKDPCSVLPSDYDRFIDLSRHSIPRDKSLFWENNHLLVTSYSENGLRFLPLCSVLYGRIGDFLSWCRQENASGLDYQSCPTSEDCENNAVDSFWKRASMQYARESSGVISVMLNGSEPSGAYPVKGESCGEGTVKILEERLKKMGFQYSCINDHLPVKLLKCVDHSTHPDCVLNSAAASREIPPLWAEHGASHIVPFLVALASAVHM
;
A
#
# COMPACT_ATOMS: atom_id res chain seq x y z
N MET A 1 -48.14 -49.59 23.72
CA MET A 1 -48.31 -48.54 22.69
C MET A 1 -48.17 -47.19 23.37
N THR A 2 -46.98 -46.62 23.38
CA THR A 2 -46.75 -45.26 23.88
C THR A 2 -45.65 -44.64 23.03
N ALA A 3 -46.08 -43.79 22.10
CA ALA A 3 -45.21 -42.88 21.37
C ALA A 3 -44.59 -41.90 22.37
N ARG A 4 -43.27 -41.93 22.51
CA ARG A 4 -42.53 -40.86 23.21
C ARG A 4 -42.03 -39.89 22.15
N GLY A 5 -42.64 -38.71 22.16
CA GLY A 5 -42.34 -37.61 21.25
C GLY A 5 -40.89 -37.16 21.35
N LEU A 6 -40.33 -36.82 20.19
CA LEU A 6 -39.06 -36.12 20.06
C LEU A 6 -39.18 -34.76 20.76
N THR A 7 -38.21 -34.47 21.64
CA THR A 7 -38.14 -33.21 22.37
C THR A 7 -37.75 -32.06 21.42
N PRO A 8 -38.26 -30.82 21.64
CA PRO A 8 -38.00 -29.67 20.77
C PRO A 8 -36.51 -29.25 20.68
N SER A 9 -35.67 -29.78 21.56
CA SER A 9 -34.24 -29.46 21.64
C SER A 9 -33.41 -30.06 20.48
N LEU A 10 -33.87 -31.17 19.88
CA LEU A 10 -33.17 -31.76 18.72
C LEU A 10 -33.40 -30.99 17.41
N LEU A 11 -34.49 -30.23 17.29
CA LEU A 11 -34.76 -29.42 16.10
C LEU A 11 -33.88 -28.16 16.01
N LEU A 12 -33.39 -27.64 17.15
CA LEU A 12 -32.54 -26.45 17.17
C LEU A 12 -31.06 -26.75 16.88
N GLN A 13 -30.62 -28.00 17.12
CA GLN A 13 -29.26 -28.43 16.77
C GLN A 13 -29.09 -28.83 15.29
N LEU A 14 -30.19 -28.98 14.55
CA LEU A 14 -30.16 -29.27 13.11
C LEU A 14 -30.12 -28.02 12.20
N LEU A 15 -30.19 -26.81 12.77
CA LEU A 15 -30.21 -25.56 12.00
C LEU A 15 -28.84 -24.83 11.89
N VAL A 16 -27.76 -25.38 12.44
CA VAL A 16 -26.42 -24.72 12.44
C VAL A 16 -25.46 -25.26 11.36
N VAL A 17 -25.88 -26.22 10.52
CA VAL A 17 -25.00 -26.80 9.47
C VAL A 17 -25.25 -26.22 8.05
N ALA A 18 -26.07 -25.18 7.93
CA ALA A 18 -26.30 -24.50 6.65
C ALA A 18 -25.52 -23.18 6.57
N GLY A 19 -24.20 -23.23 6.38
CA GLY A 19 -23.41 -22.00 6.27
C GLY A 19 -21.98 -22.09 5.72
N ALA A 20 -21.44 -23.30 5.49
CA ALA A 20 -20.09 -23.46 4.94
C ALA A 20 -20.06 -24.31 3.64
N ALA A 21 -21.18 -24.38 2.93
CA ALA A 21 -21.20 -24.90 1.57
C ALA A 21 -20.95 -23.73 0.60
N GLY A 22 -19.69 -23.49 0.23
CA GLY A 22 -19.45 -22.74 -1.01
C GLY A 22 -18.05 -22.19 -1.27
N ALA A 23 -17.15 -22.02 -0.29
CA ALA A 23 -15.78 -21.60 -0.63
C ALA A 23 -14.97 -22.79 -1.17
N ARG A 24 -14.62 -22.75 -2.46
CA ARG A 24 -13.82 -23.77 -3.15
C ARG A 24 -12.33 -23.63 -2.83
N TRP A 25 -11.88 -22.41 -2.60
CA TRP A 25 -10.49 -22.04 -2.37
C TRP A 25 -10.30 -21.39 -1.00
N ARG A 26 -9.06 -21.35 -0.51
CA ARG A 26 -8.73 -20.76 0.81
C ARG A 26 -8.62 -19.23 0.78
N GLY A 27 -8.37 -18.65 -0.38
CA GLY A 27 -8.13 -17.22 -0.53
C GLY A 27 -9.42 -16.42 -0.70
N GLN A 28 -9.32 -15.11 -0.45
CA GLN A 28 -10.41 -14.17 -0.69
C GLN A 28 -10.84 -14.21 -2.16
N GLY A 29 -12.15 -14.25 -2.41
CA GLY A 29 -12.70 -14.15 -3.75
C GLY A 29 -12.36 -12.83 -4.45
N THR A 30 -12.71 -12.77 -5.73
CA THR A 30 -12.47 -11.60 -6.58
C THR A 30 -13.06 -10.34 -5.95
N THR A 31 -12.30 -9.24 -6.00
CA THR A 31 -12.77 -7.96 -5.47
C THR A 31 -13.96 -7.43 -6.30
N PRO A 32 -15.09 -7.06 -5.67
CA PRO A 32 -16.20 -6.41 -6.35
C PRO A 32 -15.76 -5.17 -7.11
N HIS A 33 -16.34 -4.91 -8.29
CA HIS A 33 -16.01 -3.77 -9.14
C HIS A 33 -14.53 -3.71 -9.59
N LEU A 34 -13.85 -4.86 -9.69
CA LEU A 34 -12.44 -4.98 -10.09
C LEU A 34 -12.06 -4.05 -11.26
N GLN A 35 -12.81 -4.11 -12.37
CA GLN A 35 -12.53 -3.29 -13.55
C GLN A 35 -12.56 -1.79 -13.24
N SER A 36 -13.59 -1.31 -12.55
CA SER A 36 -13.75 0.10 -12.21
C SER A 36 -12.65 0.58 -11.28
N ILE A 37 -12.24 -0.25 -10.31
CA ILE A 37 -11.15 0.07 -9.39
C ILE A 37 -9.82 0.17 -10.16
N ILE A 38 -9.50 -0.80 -11.01
CA ILE A 38 -8.26 -0.79 -11.80
C ILE A 38 -8.20 0.42 -12.73
N LEU A 39 -9.28 0.72 -13.44
CA LEU A 39 -9.34 1.88 -14.32
C LEU A 39 -9.22 3.20 -13.54
N GLY A 40 -9.89 3.31 -12.38
CA GLY A 40 -9.81 4.48 -11.50
C GLY A 40 -8.40 4.72 -10.97
N ARG A 41 -7.74 3.67 -10.46
CA ARG A 41 -6.35 3.75 -9.97
C ARG A 41 -5.36 4.12 -11.07
N CYS A 42 -5.55 3.58 -12.28
CA CYS A 42 -4.73 3.94 -13.42
C CYS A 42 -4.89 5.42 -13.80
N ALA A 43 -6.12 5.90 -13.89
CA ALA A 43 -6.41 7.29 -14.24
C ALA A 43 -5.87 8.28 -13.20
N GLU A 44 -6.04 7.98 -11.90
CA GLU A 44 -5.48 8.79 -10.82
C GLU A 44 -3.95 8.84 -10.90
N TYR A 45 -3.31 7.70 -11.16
CA TYR A 45 -1.85 7.62 -11.26
C TYR A 45 -1.30 8.46 -12.42
N ASP A 46 -1.91 8.34 -13.59
CA ASP A 46 -1.54 9.10 -14.79
C ASP A 46 -1.81 10.60 -14.61
N ALA A 47 -2.88 10.98 -13.92
CA ALA A 47 -3.21 12.39 -13.73
C ALA A 47 -2.38 13.08 -12.64
N LEU A 48 -2.09 12.39 -11.53
CA LEU A 48 -1.62 13.04 -10.30
C LEU A 48 -0.24 12.58 -9.82
N VAL A 49 0.20 11.36 -10.17
CA VAL A 49 1.40 10.75 -9.57
C VAL A 49 2.57 10.73 -10.55
N ASN A 50 2.35 10.26 -11.76
CA ASN A 50 3.38 10.21 -12.80
C ASN A 50 2.80 10.57 -14.18
N PRO A 51 2.51 11.87 -14.42
CA PRO A 51 1.95 12.32 -15.68
C PRO A 51 2.84 12.01 -16.87
N ASP A 52 2.35 11.20 -17.81
CA ASP A 52 2.97 11.03 -19.13
C ASP A 52 2.33 12.02 -20.12
N PRO A 53 3.10 12.95 -20.73
CA PRO A 53 2.58 13.88 -21.73
C PRO A 53 1.91 13.20 -22.94
N ARG A 54 2.24 11.93 -23.22
CA ARG A 54 1.62 11.15 -24.30
C ARG A 54 0.31 10.48 -23.88
N GLY A 55 0.01 10.52 -22.58
CA GLY A 55 -1.11 9.84 -21.94
C GLY A 55 -0.91 8.33 -21.89
N ARG A 56 -1.26 7.72 -20.76
CA ARG A 56 -1.34 6.25 -20.68
C ARG A 56 -2.72 5.78 -21.09
N ASN A 57 -2.76 4.71 -21.88
CA ASN A 57 -4.02 4.10 -22.26
C ASN A 57 -4.47 3.09 -21.18
N CYS A 58 -5.15 3.59 -20.16
CA CYS A 58 -5.68 2.77 -19.06
C CYS A 58 -6.63 1.67 -19.53
N THR A 59 -7.40 1.90 -20.61
CA THR A 59 -8.25 0.87 -21.21
C THR A 59 -7.40 -0.26 -21.79
N ALA A 60 -6.31 0.05 -22.52
CA ALA A 60 -5.41 -0.97 -23.05
C ALA A 60 -4.69 -1.75 -21.94
N ILE A 61 -4.31 -1.07 -20.84
CA ILE A 61 -3.73 -1.73 -19.65
C ILE A 61 -4.72 -2.73 -19.05
N TRP A 62 -5.99 -2.34 -18.88
CA TRP A 62 -7.05 -3.24 -18.41
C TRP A 62 -7.28 -4.42 -19.36
N GLU A 63 -7.34 -4.18 -20.68
CA GLU A 63 -7.52 -5.24 -21.67
C GLU A 63 -6.36 -6.24 -21.66
N ALA A 64 -5.12 -5.77 -21.44
CA ALA A 64 -3.98 -6.66 -21.26
C ALA A 64 -4.03 -7.43 -19.93
N PHE A 65 -4.46 -6.79 -18.84
CA PHE A 65 -4.63 -7.43 -17.54
C PHE A 65 -5.68 -8.54 -17.58
N LYS A 66 -6.85 -8.29 -18.18
CA LYS A 66 -8.00 -9.19 -18.08
C LYS A 66 -7.85 -10.52 -18.82
N VAL A 67 -6.81 -10.70 -19.64
CA VAL A 67 -6.51 -11.96 -20.33
C VAL A 67 -6.38 -13.13 -19.35
N VAL A 68 -5.92 -12.88 -18.13
CA VAL A 68 -5.81 -13.90 -17.08
C VAL A 68 -7.18 -14.30 -16.51
N LEU A 69 -8.18 -13.43 -16.62
CA LEU A 69 -9.53 -13.64 -16.07
C LEU A 69 -10.37 -14.62 -16.90
N VAL A 70 -9.87 -15.02 -18.07
CA VAL A 70 -10.48 -16.06 -18.91
C VAL A 70 -9.70 -17.37 -18.87
N LYS A 71 -8.61 -17.45 -18.11
CA LYS A 71 -7.81 -18.68 -17.92
C LYS A 71 -8.35 -19.53 -16.77
N ASP A 72 -7.95 -20.80 -16.77
CA ASP A 72 -8.13 -21.66 -15.61
C ASP A 72 -7.41 -21.04 -14.38
N PRO A 73 -8.07 -20.98 -13.20
CA PRO A 73 -7.57 -20.25 -12.04
C PRO A 73 -6.25 -20.80 -11.46
N CYS A 74 -5.81 -22.00 -11.86
CA CYS A 74 -4.53 -22.61 -11.47
C CYS A 74 -3.55 -22.78 -12.64
N SER A 75 -3.81 -22.11 -13.78
CA SER A 75 -3.00 -22.19 -15.00
C SER A 75 -2.57 -20.80 -15.50
N VAL A 76 -2.37 -19.85 -14.59
CA VAL A 76 -1.90 -18.49 -14.90
C VAL A 76 -0.42 -18.39 -14.58
N LEU A 77 0.38 -18.00 -15.55
CA LEU A 77 1.83 -17.86 -15.42
C LEU A 77 2.23 -16.38 -15.30
N PRO A 78 3.39 -16.06 -14.70
CA PRO A 78 3.90 -14.68 -14.65
C PRO A 78 4.02 -14.03 -16.04
N SER A 79 4.35 -14.80 -17.08
CA SER A 79 4.45 -14.33 -18.46
C SER A 79 3.12 -13.88 -19.06
N ASP A 80 1.99 -14.35 -18.54
CA ASP A 80 0.66 -13.92 -19.00
C ASP A 80 0.41 -12.43 -18.73
N TYR A 81 1.16 -11.86 -17.78
CA TYR A 81 1.14 -10.43 -17.46
C TYR A 81 2.18 -9.61 -18.23
N ASP A 82 2.96 -10.19 -19.15
CA ASP A 82 4.02 -9.46 -19.87
C ASP A 82 3.48 -8.25 -20.61
N ARG A 83 2.38 -8.41 -21.35
CA ARG A 83 1.76 -7.30 -22.09
C ARG A 83 1.21 -6.23 -21.15
N PHE A 84 0.64 -6.63 -20.02
CA PHE A 84 0.18 -5.70 -18.99
C PHE A 84 1.34 -4.88 -18.45
N ILE A 85 2.47 -5.52 -18.11
CA ILE A 85 3.68 -4.85 -17.65
C ILE A 85 4.21 -3.89 -18.72
N ASP A 86 4.30 -4.31 -19.98
CA ASP A 86 4.83 -3.45 -21.05
C ASP A 86 4.03 -2.16 -21.27
N LEU A 87 2.71 -2.21 -21.07
CA LEU A 87 1.83 -1.05 -21.21
C LEU A 87 1.83 -0.13 -19.98
N SER A 88 2.23 -0.63 -18.82
CA SER A 88 2.15 0.08 -17.54
C SER A 88 3.52 0.43 -16.94
N ARG A 89 4.60 -0.15 -17.44
CA ARG A 89 5.98 0.12 -16.98
C ARG A 89 6.36 1.58 -17.15
N HIS A 90 7.25 2.04 -16.28
CA HIS A 90 7.88 3.35 -16.33
C HIS A 90 9.10 3.39 -15.43
N SER A 91 10.02 4.34 -15.66
CA SER A 91 11.21 4.45 -14.83
C SER A 91 10.88 4.64 -13.35
N ILE A 92 11.63 3.94 -12.50
CA ILE A 92 11.68 4.17 -11.06
C ILE A 92 12.84 5.15 -10.81
N PRO A 93 12.64 6.28 -10.13
CA PRO A 93 13.74 7.20 -9.85
C PRO A 93 14.84 6.51 -9.01
N ARG A 94 16.08 6.87 -9.29
CA ARG A 94 17.25 6.38 -8.53
C ARG A 94 17.05 6.65 -7.03
N ASP A 95 17.51 5.72 -6.19
CA ASP A 95 17.48 5.80 -4.73
C ASP A 95 16.07 5.85 -4.09
N LYS A 96 15.00 5.66 -4.89
CA LYS A 96 13.60 5.69 -4.41
C LYS A 96 12.98 4.32 -4.19
N SER A 97 13.62 3.24 -4.64
CA SER A 97 13.07 1.88 -4.47
C SER A 97 13.01 1.48 -2.99
N LEU A 98 11.82 1.07 -2.54
CA LEU A 98 11.56 0.53 -1.21
C LEU A 98 10.92 -0.86 -1.32
N PHE A 99 11.68 -1.89 -0.96
CA PHE A 99 11.19 -3.26 -0.77
C PHE A 99 10.72 -3.43 0.67
N TRP A 100 9.94 -4.47 0.95
CA TRP A 100 9.44 -4.70 2.29
C TRP A 100 8.96 -6.14 2.48
N GLU A 101 8.87 -6.54 3.74
CA GLU A 101 8.18 -7.74 4.18
C GLU A 101 7.40 -7.46 5.47
N ASN A 102 6.18 -8.00 5.56
CA ASN A 102 5.29 -7.91 6.73
C ASN A 102 5.01 -6.48 7.27
N ASN A 103 4.99 -5.47 6.38
CA ASN A 103 4.84 -4.05 6.74
C ASN A 103 3.98 -3.24 5.75
N HIS A 104 3.09 -3.89 4.99
CA HIS A 104 2.40 -3.27 3.85
C HIS A 104 1.81 -1.89 4.15
N LEU A 105 0.97 -1.78 5.19
CA LEU A 105 0.30 -0.54 5.55
C LEU A 105 1.30 0.55 5.98
N LEU A 106 2.32 0.20 6.76
CA LEU A 106 3.34 1.14 7.20
C LEU A 106 4.17 1.66 6.02
N VAL A 107 4.51 0.79 5.07
CA VAL A 107 5.22 1.15 3.84
C VAL A 107 4.38 2.09 2.98
N THR A 108 3.10 1.77 2.78
CA THR A 108 2.18 2.61 2.02
C THR A 108 2.07 4.00 2.66
N SER A 109 1.85 4.08 3.97
CA SER A 109 1.79 5.36 4.70
C SER A 109 3.11 6.13 4.65
N TYR A 110 4.24 5.46 4.87
CA TYR A 110 5.56 6.10 4.88
C TYR A 110 6.00 6.58 3.50
N SER A 111 5.57 5.91 2.43
CA SER A 111 5.92 6.28 1.05
C SER A 111 5.29 7.60 0.60
N GLU A 112 4.19 8.02 1.24
CA GLU A 112 3.40 9.21 0.89
C GLU A 112 3.11 9.29 -0.61
N ASN A 113 2.49 8.25 -1.17
CA ASN A 113 2.08 8.21 -2.57
C ASN A 113 3.23 8.44 -3.58
N GLY A 114 4.43 7.94 -3.27
CA GLY A 114 5.61 8.09 -4.13
C GLY A 114 6.49 9.30 -3.81
N LEU A 115 6.08 10.20 -2.91
CA LEU A 115 6.84 11.41 -2.58
C LEU A 115 8.16 11.07 -1.87
N ARG A 116 8.12 10.22 -0.84
CA ARG A 116 9.32 9.85 -0.07
C ARG A 116 10.08 8.72 -0.72
N PHE A 117 9.38 7.62 -0.99
CA PHE A 117 9.87 6.41 -1.64
C PHE A 117 8.82 5.91 -2.61
N LEU A 118 9.22 5.11 -3.59
CA LEU A 118 8.35 4.52 -4.58
C LEU A 118 8.35 2.98 -4.44
N PRO A 119 7.71 2.42 -3.39
CA PRO A 119 7.56 0.97 -3.25
C PRO A 119 6.72 0.40 -4.40
N LEU A 120 6.77 -0.93 -4.59
CA LEU A 120 6.00 -1.60 -5.65
C LEU A 120 4.50 -1.23 -5.63
N CYS A 121 3.87 -1.17 -4.45
CA CYS A 121 2.46 -0.76 -4.31
C CYS A 121 2.17 0.69 -4.77
N SER A 122 3.21 1.52 -4.95
CA SER A 122 3.11 2.90 -5.47
C SER A 122 3.61 3.05 -6.91
N VAL A 123 4.09 2.00 -7.56
CA VAL A 123 4.37 1.98 -9.01
C VAL A 123 3.08 1.63 -9.75
N LEU A 124 2.81 2.16 -10.95
CA LEU A 124 1.52 1.97 -11.65
C LEU A 124 1.05 0.51 -11.69
N TYR A 125 1.92 -0.39 -12.15
CA TYR A 125 1.57 -1.79 -12.30
C TYR A 125 1.38 -2.51 -10.96
N GLY A 126 2.00 -2.07 -9.87
CA GLY A 126 1.73 -2.60 -8.54
C GLY A 126 0.50 -1.99 -7.89
N ARG A 127 0.33 -0.66 -8.00
CA ARG A 127 -0.83 0.09 -7.48
C ARG A 127 -2.14 -0.46 -8.01
N ILE A 128 -2.19 -0.84 -9.29
CA ILE A 128 -3.39 -1.43 -9.90
C ILE A 128 -3.83 -2.71 -9.18
N GLY A 129 -2.91 -3.56 -8.73
CA GLY A 129 -3.22 -4.82 -8.03
C GLY A 129 -3.25 -4.73 -6.50
N ASP A 130 -2.85 -3.58 -5.92
CA ASP A 130 -2.64 -3.44 -4.47
C ASP A 130 -3.92 -3.73 -3.66
N PHE A 131 -3.86 -4.66 -2.70
CA PHE A 131 -5.02 -5.14 -1.92
C PHE A 131 -6.20 -5.72 -2.72
N LEU A 132 -6.02 -6.07 -4.00
CA LEU A 132 -7.06 -6.71 -4.81
C LEU A 132 -6.83 -8.22 -4.90
N SER A 133 -7.92 -8.96 -5.09
CA SER A 133 -7.92 -10.39 -5.41
C SER A 133 -8.75 -10.61 -6.68
N TRP A 134 -8.38 -11.61 -7.49
CA TRP A 134 -9.10 -11.95 -8.71
C TRP A 134 -8.80 -13.37 -9.17
N CYS A 135 -9.82 -14.05 -9.69
CA CYS A 135 -9.70 -15.33 -10.37
C CYS A 135 -10.97 -15.63 -11.16
N ARG A 136 -10.84 -16.50 -12.17
CA ARG A 136 -11.99 -17.07 -12.88
C ARG A 136 -12.58 -18.22 -12.08
N GLN A 137 -13.88 -18.46 -12.24
CA GLN A 137 -14.49 -19.72 -11.85
C GLN A 137 -13.86 -20.90 -12.65
N GLU A 138 -13.75 -22.05 -12.00
CA GLU A 138 -13.23 -23.29 -12.62
C GLU A 138 -14.21 -23.80 -13.69
N ASN A 139 -15.50 -23.89 -13.33
CA ASN A 139 -16.56 -24.51 -14.13
C ASN A 139 -17.44 -23.51 -14.90
N ALA A 140 -17.08 -22.23 -14.93
CA ALA A 140 -17.86 -21.18 -15.57
C ALA A 140 -16.96 -20.06 -16.10
N SER A 141 -17.49 -19.24 -16.99
CA SER A 141 -16.76 -18.12 -17.60
C SER A 141 -16.74 -16.85 -16.73
N GLY A 142 -17.44 -16.86 -15.59
CA GLY A 142 -17.51 -15.73 -14.66
C GLY A 142 -16.30 -15.62 -13.75
N LEU A 143 -16.21 -14.49 -13.05
CA LEU A 143 -15.26 -14.30 -11.95
C LEU A 143 -15.76 -15.02 -10.69
N ASP A 144 -14.86 -15.61 -9.92
CA ASP A 144 -15.19 -16.22 -8.64
C ASP A 144 -15.10 -15.16 -7.54
N TYR A 145 -16.25 -14.67 -7.09
CA TYR A 145 -16.34 -13.70 -5.99
C TYR A 145 -16.36 -14.36 -4.61
N GLN A 146 -16.45 -15.68 -4.54
CA GLN A 146 -16.56 -16.40 -3.28
C GLN A 146 -15.19 -16.75 -2.72
N SER A 147 -14.29 -17.26 -3.55
CA SER A 147 -12.94 -17.65 -3.14
C SER A 147 -11.99 -17.67 -4.33
N CYS A 148 -10.69 -17.44 -4.10
CA CYS A 148 -9.65 -17.60 -5.12
C CYS A 148 -8.51 -18.49 -4.62
N PRO A 149 -7.80 -19.22 -5.51
CA PRO A 149 -6.70 -20.08 -5.10
C PRO A 149 -5.56 -19.29 -4.44
N THR A 150 -5.00 -19.86 -3.38
CA THR A 150 -3.75 -19.41 -2.76
C THR A 150 -2.56 -20.24 -3.25
N SER A 151 -1.36 -19.87 -2.82
CA SER A 151 -0.15 -20.68 -3.03
C SER A 151 -0.26 -22.10 -2.47
N GLU A 152 -1.07 -22.32 -1.42
CA GLU A 152 -1.34 -23.65 -0.87
C GLU A 152 -2.31 -24.48 -1.71
N ASP A 153 -3.12 -23.83 -2.56
CA ASP A 153 -4.06 -24.49 -3.45
C ASP A 153 -3.40 -24.82 -4.79
N CYS A 154 -2.67 -23.86 -5.37
CA CYS A 154 -1.87 -24.06 -6.57
C CYS A 154 -0.85 -22.93 -6.79
N GLU A 155 0.34 -23.29 -7.28
CA GLU A 155 1.45 -22.35 -7.50
C GLU A 155 1.17 -21.28 -8.57
N ASN A 156 0.42 -21.66 -9.61
CA ASN A 156 0.17 -20.86 -10.80
C ASN A 156 -1.21 -20.21 -10.77
N ASN A 157 -1.55 -19.59 -9.63
CA ASN A 157 -2.76 -18.79 -9.49
C ASN A 157 -2.56 -17.35 -10.00
N ALA A 158 -3.67 -16.68 -10.31
CA ALA A 158 -3.63 -15.37 -10.98
C ALA A 158 -2.93 -14.29 -10.15
N VAL A 159 -3.17 -14.24 -8.84
CA VAL A 159 -2.63 -13.19 -7.95
C VAL A 159 -1.14 -13.41 -7.67
N ASP A 160 -0.73 -14.64 -7.37
CA ASP A 160 0.70 -14.93 -7.12
C ASP A 160 1.53 -14.76 -8.38
N SER A 161 1.03 -15.21 -9.54
CA SER A 161 1.72 -14.99 -10.83
C SER A 161 1.85 -13.51 -11.18
N PHE A 162 0.85 -12.69 -10.83
CA PHE A 162 0.92 -11.24 -10.97
C PHE A 162 2.04 -10.65 -10.13
N TRP A 163 2.07 -10.94 -8.82
CA TRP A 163 3.07 -10.39 -7.92
C TRP A 163 4.48 -10.92 -8.22
N LYS A 164 4.62 -12.18 -8.66
CA LYS A 164 5.88 -12.71 -9.21
C LYS A 164 6.35 -11.83 -10.38
N ARG A 165 5.47 -11.55 -11.35
CA ARG A 165 5.84 -10.76 -12.53
C ARG A 165 6.16 -9.30 -12.21
N ALA A 166 5.33 -8.66 -11.39
CA ALA A 166 5.47 -7.27 -10.96
C ALA A 166 6.74 -7.06 -10.12
N SER A 167 7.03 -7.96 -9.18
CA SER A 167 8.25 -7.93 -8.36
C SER A 167 9.51 -8.12 -9.18
N MET A 168 9.50 -9.06 -10.15
CA MET A 168 10.61 -9.20 -11.10
C MET A 168 10.85 -7.93 -11.90
N GLN A 169 9.79 -7.25 -12.37
CA GLN A 169 9.92 -5.99 -13.10
C GLN A 169 10.53 -4.90 -12.22
N TYR A 170 9.97 -4.73 -11.03
CA TYR A 170 10.38 -3.71 -10.07
C TYR A 170 11.83 -3.88 -9.63
N ALA A 171 12.27 -5.11 -9.38
CA ALA A 171 13.68 -5.40 -9.07
C ALA A 171 14.62 -5.08 -10.23
N ARG A 172 14.20 -5.32 -11.48
CA ARG A 172 15.01 -5.02 -12.68
C ARG A 172 15.16 -3.51 -12.93
N GLU A 173 14.15 -2.71 -12.61
CA GLU A 173 14.14 -1.26 -12.86
C GLU A 173 14.69 -0.44 -11.68
N SER A 174 14.85 -1.06 -10.51
CA SER A 174 15.39 -0.40 -9.32
C SER A 174 16.88 -0.08 -9.47
N SER A 175 17.30 1.09 -8.98
CA SER A 175 18.70 1.52 -9.10
C SER A 175 19.13 2.44 -7.95
N GLY A 176 20.45 2.52 -7.72
CA GLY A 176 21.02 3.30 -6.63
C GLY A 176 20.96 2.58 -5.28
N VAL A 177 20.69 3.32 -4.22
CA VAL A 177 20.47 2.79 -2.87
C VAL A 177 19.12 2.09 -2.82
N ILE A 178 19.16 0.78 -2.54
CA ILE A 178 17.96 -0.04 -2.39
C ILE A 178 17.57 -0.09 -0.91
N SER A 179 16.39 0.43 -0.60
CA SER A 179 15.86 0.42 0.77
C SER A 179 14.96 -0.79 1.00
N VAL A 180 15.02 -1.40 2.19
CA VAL A 180 14.17 -2.54 2.58
C VAL A 180 13.60 -2.29 3.97
N MET A 181 12.27 -2.37 4.13
CA MET A 181 11.58 -2.25 5.42
C MET A 181 11.10 -3.62 5.92
N LEU A 182 11.74 -4.14 6.96
CA LEU A 182 11.43 -5.45 7.56
C LEU A 182 10.71 -5.28 8.91
N ASN A 183 9.84 -6.23 9.24
CA ASN A 183 9.11 -6.23 10.51
C ASN A 183 9.87 -7.06 11.54
N GLY A 184 10.67 -6.42 12.37
CA GLY A 184 11.40 -7.08 13.46
C GLY A 184 10.50 -7.65 14.57
N SER A 185 9.20 -7.31 14.60
CA SER A 185 8.25 -7.82 15.60
C SER A 185 7.40 -8.99 15.10
N GLU A 186 7.60 -9.44 13.86
CA GLU A 186 6.87 -10.57 13.29
C GLU A 186 7.14 -11.85 14.10
N PRO A 187 6.13 -12.46 14.77
CA PRO A 187 6.32 -13.68 15.56
C PRO A 187 6.89 -14.83 14.73
N SER A 188 6.59 -14.81 13.43
CA SER A 188 7.04 -15.73 12.40
C SER A 188 8.22 -15.21 11.58
N GLY A 189 9.04 -14.27 12.10
CA GLY A 189 10.41 -14.11 11.58
C GLY A 189 10.97 -15.50 11.32
N ALA A 190 11.66 -15.73 10.19
CA ALA A 190 11.66 -17.04 9.51
C ALA A 190 11.96 -18.30 10.38
N TYR A 191 12.44 -18.15 11.62
CA TYR A 191 12.14 -19.07 12.74
C TYR A 191 11.71 -18.32 14.04
N PRO A 192 10.68 -18.79 14.78
CA PRO A 192 10.01 -18.00 15.81
C PRO A 192 10.73 -17.94 17.17
N VAL A 193 10.33 -16.92 17.95
CA VAL A 193 10.52 -16.66 19.41
C VAL A 193 11.66 -15.72 19.82
N LYS A 194 11.70 -14.52 19.23
CA LYS A 194 11.97 -13.18 19.83
C LYS A 194 12.10 -12.18 18.68
N GLY A 195 11.63 -10.94 18.86
CA GLY A 195 11.74 -9.92 17.80
C GLY A 195 13.19 -9.78 17.32
N GLU A 196 13.41 -9.73 16.01
CA GLU A 196 14.73 -9.72 15.40
C GLU A 196 15.22 -8.29 15.16
N SER A 197 16.50 -8.07 15.45
CA SER A 197 17.23 -6.83 15.18
C SER A 197 18.33 -7.04 14.13
N CYS A 198 18.94 -5.94 13.67
CA CYS A 198 20.10 -5.98 12.79
C CYS A 198 21.21 -6.90 13.31
N GLY A 199 21.67 -7.84 12.47
CA GLY A 199 22.75 -8.78 12.79
C GLY A 199 22.31 -10.02 13.58
N GLU A 200 21.02 -10.18 13.83
CA GLU A 200 20.45 -11.32 14.54
C GLU A 200 19.60 -12.19 13.60
N GLY A 201 19.41 -13.46 13.98
CA GLY A 201 18.48 -14.39 13.35
C GLY A 201 18.49 -14.36 11.81
N THR A 202 17.33 -14.12 11.22
CA THR A 202 17.14 -14.12 9.76
C THR A 202 17.66 -12.86 9.09
N VAL A 203 17.74 -11.75 9.82
CA VAL A 203 18.39 -10.51 9.33
C VAL A 203 19.88 -10.73 9.07
N LYS A 204 20.55 -11.54 9.90
CA LYS A 204 21.95 -11.95 9.65
C LYS A 204 22.10 -12.81 8.40
N ILE A 205 21.18 -13.76 8.18
CA ILE A 205 21.18 -14.60 6.98
C ILE A 205 21.01 -13.74 5.71
N LEU A 206 20.11 -12.75 5.77
CA LEU A 206 19.93 -11.77 4.69
C LEU A 206 21.20 -10.95 4.44
N GLU A 207 21.82 -10.42 5.49
CA GLU A 207 23.09 -9.69 5.42
C GLU A 207 24.18 -10.51 4.71
N GLU A 208 24.40 -11.76 5.14
CA GLU A 208 25.41 -12.65 4.57
C GLU A 208 25.14 -12.95 3.09
N ARG A 209 23.88 -13.18 2.72
CA ARG A 209 23.48 -13.40 1.33
C ARG A 209 23.73 -12.18 0.45
N LEU A 210 23.37 -10.98 0.91
CA LEU A 210 23.58 -9.73 0.17
C LEU A 210 25.08 -9.45 -0.02
N LYS A 211 25.88 -9.61 1.03
CA LYS A 211 27.35 -9.47 0.95
C LYS A 211 27.97 -10.49 -0.01
N LYS A 212 27.51 -11.75 0.02
CA LYS A 212 27.97 -12.80 -0.91
C LYS A 212 27.66 -12.48 -2.38
N MET A 213 26.57 -11.76 -2.63
CA MET A 213 26.21 -11.27 -3.97
C MET A 213 26.96 -9.98 -4.37
N GLY A 214 27.84 -9.45 -3.51
CA GLY A 214 28.65 -8.27 -3.79
C GLY A 214 27.97 -6.93 -3.49
N PHE A 215 26.83 -6.92 -2.80
CA PHE A 215 26.18 -5.68 -2.38
C PHE A 215 26.86 -5.06 -1.16
N GLN A 216 26.94 -3.73 -1.15
CA GLN A 216 27.18 -2.98 0.08
C GLN A 216 25.92 -3.03 0.95
N TYR A 217 26.09 -3.33 2.23
CA TYR A 217 24.99 -3.56 3.17
C TYR A 217 25.10 -2.64 4.38
N SER A 218 23.95 -2.08 4.78
CA SER A 218 23.77 -1.33 6.03
C SER A 218 22.40 -1.67 6.61
N CYS A 219 22.31 -1.77 7.93
CA CYS A 219 21.07 -2.07 8.65
C CYS A 219 20.84 -1.04 9.76
N ILE A 220 19.58 -0.63 9.94
CA ILE A 220 19.18 0.37 10.91
C ILE A 220 17.97 -0.18 11.68
N ASN A 221 18.14 -0.42 12.98
CA ASN A 221 17.01 -0.72 13.85
C ASN A 221 16.17 0.55 14.05
N ASP A 222 14.84 0.41 14.01
CA ASP A 222 13.87 1.48 14.30
C ASP A 222 14.21 2.83 13.64
N HIS A 223 14.40 2.81 12.31
CA HIS A 223 14.71 4.01 11.52
C HIS A 223 13.81 5.20 11.90
N LEU A 224 14.43 6.27 12.43
CA LEU A 224 13.73 7.32 13.18
C LEU A 224 12.52 7.94 12.45
N PRO A 225 12.61 8.36 11.17
CA PRO A 225 11.44 8.82 10.41
C PRO A 225 10.25 7.85 10.36
N VAL A 226 10.51 6.53 10.34
CA VAL A 226 9.46 5.50 10.35
C VAL A 226 8.93 5.31 11.76
N LYS A 227 9.81 5.34 12.77
CA LYS A 227 9.41 5.30 14.19
C LYS A 227 8.49 6.48 14.54
N LEU A 228 8.82 7.69 14.10
CA LEU A 228 7.98 8.87 14.30
C LEU A 228 6.58 8.71 13.67
N LEU A 229 6.49 8.09 12.48
CA LEU A 229 5.20 7.77 11.88
C LEU A 229 4.41 6.76 12.72
N LYS A 230 5.06 5.70 13.23
CA LYS A 230 4.42 4.73 14.16
C LYS A 230 3.95 5.41 15.45
N CYS A 231 4.66 6.43 15.92
CA CYS A 231 4.32 7.17 17.12
C CYS A 231 3.09 8.07 16.99
N VAL A 232 2.57 8.34 15.78
CA VAL A 232 1.34 9.11 15.57
C VAL A 232 0.16 8.47 16.30
N ASP A 233 0.07 7.14 16.28
CA ASP A 233 -0.99 6.37 16.95
C ASP A 233 -0.66 6.02 18.42
N HIS A 234 0.55 6.35 18.88
CA HIS A 234 1.09 5.96 20.19
C HIS A 234 1.81 7.10 20.90
N SER A 235 1.30 8.33 20.78
CA SER A 235 1.97 9.56 21.23
C SER A 235 2.35 9.59 22.71
N THR A 236 1.61 8.89 23.58
CA THR A 236 1.88 8.81 25.03
C THR A 236 2.77 7.62 25.42
N HIS A 237 3.17 6.77 24.48
CA HIS A 237 4.04 5.63 24.76
C HIS A 237 5.45 6.14 25.13
N PRO A 238 6.14 5.55 26.14
CA PRO A 238 7.47 6.00 26.55
C PRO A 238 8.50 6.13 25.41
N ASP A 239 8.45 5.22 24.44
CA ASP A 239 9.32 5.23 23.26
C ASP A 239 9.04 6.35 22.25
N CYS A 240 7.92 7.04 22.41
CA CYS A 240 7.39 8.08 21.52
C CYS A 240 7.34 9.47 22.17
N VAL A 241 7.76 9.58 23.43
CA VAL A 241 7.82 10.87 24.13
C VAL A 241 8.87 11.74 23.45
N LEU A 242 8.39 12.80 22.79
CA LEU A 242 9.26 13.83 22.25
C LEU A 242 9.82 14.64 23.42
N ASN A 243 11.12 14.55 23.65
CA ASN A 243 11.80 15.49 24.54
C ASN A 243 11.66 16.88 23.91
N SER A 244 10.85 17.74 24.53
CA SER A 244 10.67 19.13 24.15
C SER A 244 11.94 19.93 24.43
N ALA A 245 12.99 19.70 23.65
CA ALA A 245 14.19 20.53 23.56
C ALA A 245 14.02 21.69 22.57
N ALA A 246 12.78 21.96 22.14
CA ALA A 246 12.38 23.20 21.51
C ALA A 246 11.41 23.94 22.45
N ALA A 247 11.93 24.36 23.61
CA ALA A 247 11.35 25.51 24.27
C ALA A 247 11.45 26.69 23.29
N SER A 248 10.30 27.09 22.76
CA SER A 248 9.99 28.45 22.30
C SER A 248 11.20 29.37 22.12
N ARG A 249 11.84 29.30 20.94
CA ARG A 249 12.36 30.55 20.39
C ARG A 249 11.14 31.35 20.02
N GLU A 250 10.73 32.26 20.90
CA GLU A 250 9.81 33.34 20.53
C GLU A 250 10.32 33.95 19.23
N ILE A 251 9.58 33.74 18.15
CA ILE A 251 9.72 34.55 16.95
C ILE A 251 9.09 35.88 17.35
N PRO A 252 9.86 36.99 17.44
CA PRO A 252 9.27 38.27 17.73
C PRO A 252 8.20 38.56 16.66
N PRO A 253 7.04 39.13 17.03
CA PRO A 253 6.01 39.46 16.06
C PRO A 253 6.61 40.38 15.01
N LEU A 254 6.48 39.96 13.75
CA LEU A 254 7.01 40.63 12.57
C LEU A 254 6.16 41.87 12.21
N TRP A 255 5.87 42.72 13.20
CA TRP A 255 5.00 43.91 13.08
C TRP A 255 5.40 45.04 14.04
N ALA A 256 6.69 45.15 14.36
CA ALA A 256 7.23 46.37 14.97
C ALA A 256 8.36 46.84 14.07
N GLU A 257 8.31 48.13 13.68
CA GLU A 257 9.10 48.80 12.64
C GLU A 257 8.48 48.70 11.24
N HIS A 258 7.57 49.63 10.93
CA HIS A 258 7.63 50.49 9.75
C HIS A 258 6.55 51.59 9.87
N GLY A 259 6.99 52.84 9.89
CA GLY A 259 6.18 53.95 9.40
C GLY A 259 5.70 54.97 10.43
N ALA A 260 6.62 55.75 11.01
CA ALA A 260 6.34 57.17 11.17
C ALA A 260 6.26 57.78 9.76
N SER A 261 5.06 57.84 9.18
CA SER A 261 4.82 58.60 7.97
C SER A 261 3.55 59.42 8.16
N HIS A 262 3.74 60.73 8.17
CA HIS A 262 2.69 61.73 8.27
C HIS A 262 1.65 61.55 7.16
N ILE A 263 0.42 61.20 7.53
CA ILE A 263 -0.75 61.45 6.70
C ILE A 263 -1.73 62.25 7.54
N VAL A 264 -1.80 63.54 7.24
CA VAL A 264 -2.80 64.48 7.75
C VAL A 264 -4.15 64.10 7.13
N PRO A 265 -5.22 63.84 7.91
CA PRO A 265 -6.56 63.72 7.34
C PRO A 265 -7.13 65.13 7.13
N PHE A 266 -7.34 65.49 5.86
CA PHE A 266 -8.23 66.59 5.48
C PHE A 266 -9.65 66.21 5.92
N LEU A 267 -10.11 66.79 7.02
CA LEU A 267 -11.53 66.79 7.40
C LEU A 267 -12.22 67.98 6.74
N VAL A 268 -13.07 67.68 5.77
CA VAL A 268 -14.04 68.60 5.18
C VAL A 268 -15.10 68.91 6.23
N ALA A 269 -15.22 70.18 6.62
CA ALA A 269 -16.36 70.71 7.35
C ALA A 269 -17.04 71.79 6.48
N LEU A 270 -18.17 71.43 5.87
CA LEU A 270 -19.13 72.36 5.28
C LEU A 270 -20.28 72.54 6.27
N ALA A 271 -20.37 73.71 6.89
CA ALA A 271 -21.62 74.27 7.41
C ALA A 271 -21.47 75.80 7.61
N SER A 272 -21.89 76.52 6.57
CA SER A 272 -22.77 77.69 6.58
C SER A 272 -22.52 78.93 7.47
N ALA A 273 -22.42 80.05 6.75
CA ALA A 273 -23.06 81.36 6.99
C ALA A 273 -22.51 82.29 8.09
N VAL A 274 -21.82 83.33 7.61
CA VAL A 274 -21.69 84.64 8.27
C VAL A 274 -22.96 85.46 7.98
N HIS A 275 -23.55 86.04 9.03
CA HIS A 275 -24.34 87.25 8.93
C HIS A 275 -23.80 88.25 9.96
N MET A 276 -23.39 89.40 9.42
CA MET A 276 -23.03 90.70 10.04
C MET A 276 -21.73 90.80 10.84
#